data_AF-A0A967N3U2-F1
#
_entry.id   AF-A0A967N3U2-F1
#
_cell.length_a   1.000
_cell.length_b   1.000
_cell.length_c   1.000
_cell.angle_alpha   90.00
_cell.angle_beta   90.00
_cell.angle_gamma   90.00
#
_symmetry.space_group_name_H-M   'P 1'
#
loop_
_entity.id
_entity.type
_entity.pdbx_description
1 polymer ?
#
loop_
_entity_poly.entity_id
_entity_poly.type
_entity_poly.pdbx_seq_one_letter_code
_entity_poly.pdbx_strand_id
1 'polypeptide(L)'
;MAEAARNELHVPVYGIAEEDDEGWRRLVRELDLEEIFFRPVDPGEVLLLGRTLVQRRRLQEITGIVGETEAMREALERVVQIAPVNSTVLVTGESGTGKELVARGIHALSPRKH
;
A
#
# COMPACT_ATOMS: atom_id res chain seq x y z
N MET A 1 -12.97 -1.49 -18.02
CA MET A 1 -11.86 -0.52 -18.11
C MET A 1 -11.08 -0.44 -16.79
N ALA A 2 -11.75 -0.25 -15.65
CA ALA A 2 -11.12 -0.29 -14.31
C ALA A 2 -10.33 -1.58 -14.02
N GLU A 3 -10.92 -2.74 -14.32
CA GLU A 3 -10.29 -4.05 -14.10
C GLU A 3 -9.01 -4.26 -14.92
N ALA A 4 -9.01 -3.85 -16.20
CA ALA A 4 -7.83 -3.89 -17.06
C ALA A 4 -6.73 -2.93 -16.58
N ALA A 5 -7.10 -1.72 -16.14
CA ALA A 5 -6.13 -0.79 -15.56
C ALA A 5 -5.50 -1.33 -14.27
N ARG A 6 -6.27 -2.01 -13.42
CA ARG A 6 -5.74 -2.61 -12.19
C ARG A 6 -4.81 -3.78 -12.49
N ASN A 7 -5.22 -4.70 -13.38
CA ASN A 7 -4.49 -5.95 -13.63
C ASN A 7 -3.28 -5.79 -14.56
N GLU A 8 -3.36 -4.91 -15.56
CA GLU A 8 -2.26 -4.72 -16.52
C GLU A 8 -1.33 -3.57 -16.12
N LEU A 9 -1.88 -2.48 -15.60
CA LEU A 9 -1.12 -1.26 -15.31
C LEU A 9 -0.79 -1.10 -13.82
N HIS A 10 -1.28 -1.99 -12.94
CA HIS A 10 -1.01 -1.97 -11.50
C HIS A 10 -1.31 -0.62 -10.84
N VAL A 11 -2.25 0.16 -11.40
CA VAL A 11 -2.63 1.47 -10.88
C VAL A 11 -3.78 1.37 -9.89
N PRO A 12 -3.74 2.12 -8.77
CA PRO A 12 -4.87 2.22 -7.86
C PRO A 12 -6.07 2.88 -8.57
N VAL A 13 -7.27 2.34 -8.32
CA VAL A 13 -8.51 2.81 -8.94
C VAL A 13 -9.47 3.26 -7.86
N TYR A 14 -10.04 4.46 -8.03
CA TYR A 14 -11.01 5.06 -7.11
C TYR A 14 -12.32 5.35 -7.83
N GLY A 15 -13.43 5.29 -7.11
CA GLY A 15 -14.72 5.78 -7.57
C GLY A 15 -14.96 7.23 -7.18
N ILE A 16 -15.73 7.96 -7.99
CA ILE A 16 -16.30 9.26 -7.59
C ILE A 16 -17.82 9.14 -7.72
N ALA A 17 -18.56 9.42 -6.65
CA ALA A 17 -20.01 9.30 -6.57
C ALA A 17 -20.65 10.63 -6.11
N GLU A 18 -21.95 10.81 -6.39
CA GLU A 18 -22.71 12.00 -5.97
C GLU A 18 -23.43 11.81 -4.63
N GLU A 19 -23.90 10.61 -4.31
CA GLU A 19 -24.66 10.30 -3.09
C GLU A 19 -24.07 9.11 -2.33
N ASP A 20 -24.06 9.19 -1.01
CA ASP A 20 -23.69 8.09 -0.10
C ASP A 20 -24.91 7.19 0.14
N ASP A 21 -25.19 6.32 -0.82
CA ASP A 21 -26.23 5.30 -0.75
C ASP A 21 -25.67 3.88 -0.49
N GLU A 22 -26.50 2.86 -0.30
CA GLU A 22 -25.97 1.50 -0.06
C GLU A 22 -25.38 0.81 -1.31
N GLY A 23 -25.61 1.37 -2.50
CA GLY A 23 -25.21 0.79 -3.78
C GLY A 23 -23.71 0.79 -3.99
N TRP A 24 -23.00 1.79 -3.46
CA TRP A 24 -21.55 1.92 -3.65
C TRP A 24 -20.76 0.78 -2.99
N ARG A 25 -21.25 0.22 -1.87
CA ARG A 25 -20.59 -0.90 -1.18
C ARG A 25 -20.48 -2.14 -2.06
N ARG A 26 -21.46 -2.35 -2.95
CA ARG A 26 -21.43 -3.43 -3.94
C ARG A 26 -20.39 -3.13 -5.01
N LEU A 27 -20.40 -1.90 -5.56
CA LEU A 27 -19.48 -1.46 -6.60
C LEU A 27 -18.01 -1.49 -6.15
N VAL A 28 -17.72 -1.13 -4.89
CA VAL A 28 -16.35 -1.25 -4.33
C VAL A 28 -15.84 -2.67 -4.45
N ARG A 29 -16.67 -3.67 -4.13
CA ARG A 29 -16.25 -5.07 -4.19
C ARG A 29 -16.24 -5.61 -5.62
N GLU A 30 -17.25 -5.28 -6.41
CA GLU A 30 -17.37 -5.76 -7.80
C GLU A 30 -16.26 -5.21 -8.69
N LEU A 31 -15.85 -3.97 -8.46
CA LEU A 31 -14.82 -3.29 -9.25
C LEU A 31 -13.46 -3.27 -8.55
N ASP A 32 -13.38 -3.83 -7.34
CA ASP A 32 -12.21 -3.81 -6.45
C ASP A 32 -11.58 -2.42 -6.34
N LEU A 33 -12.42 -1.45 -5.98
CA LEU A 33 -12.00 -0.06 -5.79
C LEU A 33 -11.30 0.05 -4.44
N GLU A 34 -10.22 0.81 -4.41
CA GLU A 34 -9.50 1.10 -3.17
C GLU A 34 -10.33 2.02 -2.27
N GLU A 35 -11.04 2.98 -2.89
CA GLU A 35 -11.87 3.95 -2.19
C GLU A 35 -12.92 4.59 -3.11
N ILE A 36 -13.96 5.17 -2.52
CA ILE A 36 -14.94 6.01 -3.21
C ILE A 36 -14.96 7.39 -2.57
N PHE A 37 -14.80 8.41 -3.40
CA PHE A 37 -14.96 9.80 -3.01
C PHE A 37 -16.36 10.29 -3.34
N PHE A 38 -17.00 11.02 -2.43
CA PHE A 38 -18.30 11.62 -2.64
C PHE A 38 -18.16 13.12 -2.95
N ARG A 39 -18.93 13.63 -3.91
CA ARG A 39 -18.84 15.05 -4.29
C ARG A 39 -19.42 15.97 -3.19
N PRO A 40 -18.84 17.18 -3.01
CA PRO A 40 -17.65 17.70 -3.69
C PRO A 40 -16.37 17.02 -3.18
N VAL A 41 -15.50 16.59 -4.11
CA VAL A 41 -14.23 15.93 -3.78
C VAL A 41 -13.13 16.97 -3.72
N ASP A 42 -12.36 17.01 -2.63
CA ASP A 42 -11.16 17.83 -2.52
C ASP A 42 -10.03 17.20 -3.36
N PRO A 43 -9.48 17.88 -4.38
CA PRO A 43 -8.33 17.37 -5.14
C PRO A 43 -7.13 17.01 -4.26
N GLY A 44 -6.93 17.70 -3.13
CA GLY A 44 -5.88 17.42 -2.17
C GLY A 44 -6.01 16.04 -1.52
N GLU A 45 -7.24 15.61 -1.24
CA GLU A 45 -7.55 14.30 -0.66
C GLU A 45 -7.23 13.17 -1.65
N VAL A 46 -7.66 13.31 -2.89
CA VAL A 46 -7.37 12.34 -3.97
C VAL A 46 -5.87 12.23 -4.22
N LEU A 47 -5.16 13.37 -4.25
CA LEU A 47 -3.71 13.38 -4.43
C LEU A 47 -2.98 12.72 -3.25
N LEU A 48 -3.44 12.94 -2.02
CA LEU A 48 -2.84 12.33 -0.83
C LEU A 48 -3.03 10.81 -0.86
N LEU A 49 -4.25 10.33 -1.09
CA LEU A 49 -4.53 8.90 -1.17
C LEU A 49 -3.75 8.26 -2.33
N GLY A 50 -3.79 8.87 -3.51
CA GLY A 50 -3.00 8.47 -4.68
C GLY A 50 -1.52 8.28 -4.39
N ARG A 51 -0.89 9.27 -3.72
CA ARG A 51 0.52 9.19 -3.33
C ARG A 51 0.77 8.07 -2.33
N THR A 52 -0.08 7.92 -1.33
CA THR A 52 0.04 6.88 -0.29
C THR A 52 -0.03 5.48 -0.91
N LEU A 53 -1.00 5.21 -1.79
CA LEU A 53 -1.14 3.90 -2.42
C LEU A 53 0.00 3.59 -3.40
N VAL A 54 0.45 4.57 -4.20
CA VAL A 54 1.60 4.38 -5.10
C VAL A 54 2.88 4.12 -4.31
N GLN A 55 3.12 4.85 -3.22
CA GLN A 55 4.28 4.62 -2.35
C GLN A 55 4.22 3.24 -1.70
N ARG A 56 3.05 2.84 -1.15
CA ARG A 56 2.86 1.53 -0.53
C ARG A 56 3.12 0.39 -1.51
N ARG A 57 2.58 0.47 -2.73
CA ARG A 57 2.80 -0.53 -3.78
C ARG A 57 4.27 -0.68 -4.13
N ARG A 58 4.98 0.44 -4.31
CA ARG A 58 6.44 0.43 -4.55
C ARG A 58 7.20 -0.28 -3.42
N LEU A 59 6.78 -0.10 -2.18
CA LEU A 59 7.39 -0.81 -1.03
C LEU A 59 7.09 -2.30 -1.07
N GLN A 60 5.86 -2.70 -1.38
CA GLN A 60 5.49 -4.12 -1.57
C GLN A 60 6.33 -4.77 -2.68
N GLU A 61 6.54 -4.09 -3.81
CA GLU A 61 7.40 -4.58 -4.90
C GLU A 61 8.86 -4.75 -4.46
N ILE A 62 9.42 -3.77 -3.75
CA ILE A 62 10.82 -3.82 -3.26
C ILE A 62 11.01 -4.92 -2.21
N THR A 63 10.04 -5.08 -1.30
CA THR A 63 10.13 -6.02 -0.18
C THR A 63 9.70 -7.44 -0.55
N GLY A 64 8.88 -7.59 -1.58
CA GLY A 64 8.17 -8.83 -1.91
C GLY A 64 7.04 -9.18 -0.93
N ILE A 65 6.66 -8.24 -0.06
CA ILE A 65 5.61 -8.43 0.94
C ILE A 65 4.24 -8.27 0.27
N VAL A 66 3.40 -9.30 0.37
CA VAL A 66 2.01 -9.27 -0.08
C VAL A 66 1.11 -9.20 1.15
N GLY A 67 0.19 -8.24 1.17
CA GLY A 67 -0.78 -8.09 2.26
C GLY A 67 -1.30 -6.65 2.40
N GLU A 68 -2.58 -6.54 2.69
CA GLU A 68 -3.31 -5.26 2.78
C GLU A 68 -3.86 -4.98 4.18
N THR A 69 -3.64 -5.87 5.14
CA THR A 69 -4.09 -5.68 6.53
C THR A 69 -3.33 -4.53 7.19
N GLU A 70 -3.95 -3.91 8.19
CA GLU A 70 -3.35 -2.77 8.89
C GLU A 70 -1.98 -3.10 9.51
N ALA A 71 -1.84 -4.28 10.11
CA ALA A 71 -0.56 -4.75 10.64
C ALA A 71 0.54 -4.84 9.56
N MET A 72 0.19 -5.24 8.33
CA MET A 72 1.17 -5.31 7.23
C MET A 72 1.54 -3.93 6.71
N ARG A 73 0.59 -2.99 6.70
CA ARG A 73 0.83 -1.58 6.35
C ARG A 73 1.80 -0.94 7.33
N GLU A 74 1.54 -1.09 8.64
CA GLU A 74 2.44 -0.61 9.69
C GLU A 74 3.83 -1.23 9.57
N ALA A 75 3.93 -2.53 9.28
CA ALA A 75 5.21 -3.19 9.11
C ALA A 75 6.04 -2.59 7.95
N LEU A 76 5.40 -2.34 6.81
CA LEU A 76 6.05 -1.68 5.66
C LEU A 76 6.47 -0.25 5.98
N GLU A 77 5.66 0.51 6.70
CA GLU A 77 5.98 1.87 7.13
C GLU A 77 7.19 1.89 8.07
N ARG A 78 7.25 0.95 9.03
CA ARG A 78 8.42 0.78 9.91
C ARG A 78 9.68 0.44 9.12
N VAL A 79 9.58 -0.39 8.08
CA VAL A 79 10.72 -0.69 7.20
C VAL A 79 11.29 0.59 6.60
N VAL A 80 10.44 1.49 6.08
CA VAL A 80 10.88 2.78 5.50
C VAL A 80 11.53 3.68 6.55
N GLN A 81 10.97 3.74 7.76
CA GLN A 81 11.49 4.58 8.83
C GLN A 81 12.84 4.08 9.35
N ILE A 82 13.02 2.76 9.45
CA ILE A 82 14.21 2.13 10.03
C ILE A 82 15.36 2.02 9.01
N ALA A 83 15.05 1.78 7.73
CA ALA A 83 16.06 1.60 6.68
C ALA A 83 17.17 2.69 6.62
N PRO A 84 16.88 4.00 6.72
CA PRO A 84 17.93 5.03 6.68
C PRO A 84 18.74 5.14 7.98
N VAL A 85 18.33 4.50 9.07
CA VAL A 85 18.98 4.60 10.37
C VAL A 85 20.26 3.74 10.40
N ASN A 86 21.37 4.33 10.83
CA ASN A 86 22.65 3.63 10.98
C ASN A 86 22.72 2.89 12.33
N SER A 87 21.85 1.89 12.52
CA SER A 87 21.83 1.01 13.68
C SER A 87 21.63 -0.45 13.27
N THR A 88 21.91 -1.37 14.18
CA THR A 88 21.55 -2.80 14.04
C THR A 88 20.06 -2.96 14.29
N VAL A 89 19.40 -3.80 13.47
CA VAL A 89 17.97 -4.10 13.56
C VAL A 89 17.79 -5.58 13.88
N LEU A 90 16.91 -5.89 14.83
CA LEU A 90 16.46 -7.25 15.12
C LEU A 90 15.03 -7.41 14.59
N VAL A 91 14.81 -8.39 13.71
CA VAL A 91 13.48 -8.75 13.22
C VAL A 91 13.02 -10.01 13.94
N THR A 92 11.90 -9.93 14.66
CA THR A 92 11.34 -11.03 15.46
C THR A 92 10.00 -11.50 14.90
N GLY A 93 9.56 -12.70 15.32
CA GLY A 93 8.32 -13.33 14.85
C GLY A 93 8.46 -14.84 14.68
N GLU A 94 7.34 -15.54 14.56
CA GLU A 94 7.27 -16.99 14.45
C GLU A 94 7.85 -17.51 13.13
N SER A 95 8.11 -18.82 13.04
CA SER A 95 8.57 -19.45 11.80
C SER A 95 7.53 -19.27 10.68
N GLY A 96 7.97 -18.95 9.47
CA GLY A 96 7.09 -18.78 8.31
C GLY A 96 6.36 -17.42 8.21
N THR A 97 6.60 -16.46 9.12
CA THR A 97 5.95 -15.14 9.11
C THR A 97 6.58 -14.12 8.13
N GLY A 98 7.56 -14.54 7.32
CA GLY A 98 8.14 -13.67 6.29
C GLY A 98 9.12 -12.61 6.80
N LYS A 99 9.77 -12.82 7.96
CA LYS A 99 10.77 -11.91 8.52
C LYS A 99 11.92 -11.60 7.55
N GLU A 100 12.25 -12.55 6.69
CA GLU A 100 13.28 -12.41 5.66
C GLU A 100 12.89 -11.37 4.61
N LEU A 101 11.59 -11.22 4.29
CA LEU A 101 11.09 -10.17 3.40
C LEU A 101 11.23 -8.79 4.04
N VAL A 102 10.94 -8.68 5.34
CA VAL A 102 11.13 -7.44 6.12
C VAL A 102 12.61 -7.05 6.14
N ALA A 103 13.50 -7.99 6.47
CA ALA A 103 14.94 -7.75 6.49
C ALA A 103 15.48 -7.34 5.10
N ARG A 104 15.02 -8.00 4.03
CA ARG A 104 15.34 -7.61 2.64
C ARG A 104 14.88 -6.20 2.32
N GLY A 105 13.66 -5.82 2.72
CA GLY A 105 13.14 -4.47 2.54
C GLY A 105 14.01 -3.42 3.22
N ILE A 106 14.38 -3.65 4.49
CA ILE A 106 15.27 -2.76 5.26
C ILE A 106 16.62 -2.63 4.55
N HIS A 107 17.21 -3.74 4.12
CA HIS A 107 18.48 -3.73 3.40
C HIS A 107 18.37 -2.97 2.06
N ALA A 108 17.36 -3.24 1.24
CA ALA A 108 17.19 -2.62 -0.08
C ALA A 108 17.02 -1.08 -0.03
N LEU A 109 16.37 -0.58 1.02
CA LEU A 109 16.13 0.85 1.24
C LEU A 109 17.24 1.54 2.07
N SER A 110 18.19 0.77 2.60
CA SER A 110 19.27 1.29 3.44
C SER A 110 20.39 1.92 2.61
N PRO A 111 21.05 2.99 3.11
CA PRO A 111 22.29 3.49 2.52
C PRO A 111 23.45 2.48 2.62
N ARG A 112 23.31 1.41 3.41
CA ARG A 112 24.31 0.35 3.63
C ARG A 112 24.03 -0.92 2.79
N LYS A 113 23.31 -0.82 1.68
CA LYS A 113 22.85 -1.95 0.86
C LYS A 113 23.93 -2.67 0.03
N HIS A 114 25.19 -2.47 0.37
CA HIS A 114 26.35 -3.01 -0.34
C HIS A 114 26.75 -4.38 0.23
#